data_AF-T1BNA8-F1
#
_entry.id   AF-T1BNA8-F1
#
_cell.length_a   1.000
_cell.length_b   1.000
_cell.length_c   1.000
_cell.angle_alpha   90.00
_cell.angle_beta   90.00
_cell.angle_gamma   90.00
#
_symmetry.space_group_name_H-M   'P 1'
#
loop_
_entity.id
_entity.type
_entity.pdbx_description
1 polymer ?
#
loop_
_entity_poly.entity_id
_entity_poly.type
_entity_poly.pdbx_seq_one_letter_code
_entity_poly.pdbx_strand_id
1 'polypeptide(L)'
;SSLRRQAQLRALRPDLELLDLRGNVNTRLARLDGGHYDAIVLAAAGLERLGLAARIRSRLAAPDWLPAPGQAAIAVEARAGDTRISALLAPLHDAETDVVVRAERAFNAALGGS
;
A
#
# COMPACT_ATOMS: atom_id res chain seq x y z
N SER A 1 -7.34 -4.17 -8.08
CA SER A 1 -7.99 -3.01 -8.72
C SER A 1 -7.35 -1.69 -8.27
N SER A 2 -6.08 -1.44 -8.59
CA SER A 2 -5.42 -0.16 -8.26
C SER A 2 -4.99 0.50 -9.57
N LEU A 3 -5.60 1.64 -9.92
CA LEU A 3 -5.29 2.36 -11.16
C LEU A 3 -3.81 2.77 -11.22
N ARG A 4 -3.24 3.21 -10.08
CA ARG A 4 -1.81 3.52 -9.96
C ARG A 4 -0.92 2.34 -10.39
N ARG A 5 -1.22 1.13 -9.92
CA ARG A 5 -0.44 -0.07 -10.27
C ARG A 5 -0.65 -0.47 -11.73
N GLN A 6 -1.89 -0.36 -12.22
CA GLN A 6 -2.20 -0.68 -13.62
C GLN A 6 -1.51 0.29 -14.58
N ALA A 7 -1.50 1.59 -14.30
CA ALA A 7 -0.84 2.60 -15.13
C ALA A 7 0.67 2.34 -15.23
N GLN A 8 1.33 2.09 -14.09
CA GLN A 8 2.78 1.77 -14.07
C GLN A 8 3.08 0.44 -14.79
N LEU A 9 2.27 -0.60 -14.58
CA LEU A 9 2.46 -1.87 -15.31
C LEU A 9 2.28 -1.71 -16.81
N ARG A 10 1.26 -0.99 -17.28
CA ARG A 10 1.07 -0.76 -18.72
C ARG A 10 2.22 0.04 -19.34
N ALA A 11 2.79 0.99 -18.58
CA ALA A 11 3.94 1.76 -19.05
C ALA A 11 5.21 0.90 -19.18
N LEU A 12 5.46 -0.01 -18.23
CA LEU A 12 6.67 -0.85 -18.21
C LEU A 12 6.54 -2.14 -19.05
N ARG A 13 5.34 -2.71 -19.11
CA ARG A 13 5.04 -4.02 -19.70
C ARG A 13 3.67 -3.98 -20.39
N PRO A 14 3.57 -3.27 -21.53
CA PRO A 14 2.31 -3.14 -22.28
C PRO A 14 1.81 -4.46 -22.86
N ASP A 15 2.66 -5.49 -22.90
CA ASP A 15 2.35 -6.84 -23.35
C ASP A 15 1.50 -7.66 -22.35
N LEU A 16 1.39 -7.22 -21.09
CA LEU A 16 0.65 -7.96 -20.06
C LEU A 16 -0.85 -7.66 -20.09
N GLU A 17 -1.67 -8.71 -19.93
CA GLU A 17 -3.09 -8.57 -19.64
C GLU A 17 -3.32 -8.23 -18.17
N LEU A 18 -4.01 -7.11 -17.92
CA LEU A 18 -4.29 -6.66 -16.56
C LEU A 18 -5.73 -6.99 -16.16
N LEU A 19 -5.88 -8.02 -15.33
CA LEU A 19 -7.15 -8.45 -14.78
C LEU A 19 -7.46 -7.76 -13.44
N ASP A 20 -8.75 -7.62 -13.16
CA ASP A 20 -9.22 -7.04 -11.92
C ASP A 20 -9.15 -8.05 -10.75
N LEU A 21 -8.71 -7.60 -9.58
CA LEU A 21 -8.57 -8.42 -8.38
C LEU A 21 -9.01 -7.66 -7.14
N ARG A 22 -9.98 -8.23 -6.42
CA ARG A 22 -10.60 -7.69 -5.19
C ARG A 22 -10.65 -8.79 -4.10
N GLY A 23 -11.02 -8.39 -2.89
CA GLY A 23 -11.00 -9.26 -1.70
C GLY A 23 -9.87 -8.88 -0.73
N ASN A 24 -9.77 -9.58 0.40
CA ASN A 24 -8.66 -9.44 1.35
C ASN A 24 -7.41 -10.18 0.84
N VAL A 25 -6.29 -10.09 1.57
CA VAL A 25 -5.02 -10.71 1.13
C VAL A 25 -5.16 -12.22 0.90
N ASN A 26 -5.81 -12.93 1.83
CA ASN A 26 -5.95 -14.38 1.76
C ASN A 26 -6.81 -14.82 0.57
N THR A 27 -7.95 -14.17 0.31
CA THR A 27 -8.79 -14.53 -0.85
C THR A 27 -8.11 -14.20 -2.18
N ARG A 28 -7.27 -13.16 -2.22
CA ARG A 28 -6.46 -12.85 -3.41
C ARG A 28 -5.38 -13.89 -3.65
N LEU A 29 -4.67 -14.33 -2.60
CA LEU A 29 -3.69 -15.40 -2.70
C LEU A 29 -4.33 -16.73 -3.09
N ALA A 30 -5.51 -17.06 -2.55
CA ALA A 30 -6.24 -18.27 -2.95
C ALA A 30 -6.60 -18.27 -4.44
N ARG A 31 -6.95 -17.11 -5.03
CA ARG A 31 -7.20 -17.00 -6.48
C ARG A 31 -5.93 -17.17 -7.31
N LEU A 32 -4.80 -16.66 -6.83
CA LEU A 32 -3.50 -16.92 -7.46
C LEU A 32 -3.19 -18.43 -7.42
N ASP A 33 -3.30 -19.05 -6.24
CA ASP A 33 -3.02 -20.47 -6.04
C ASP A 33 -3.99 -21.36 -6.85
N GLY A 34 -5.21 -20.90 -7.09
CA GLY A 34 -6.20 -21.56 -7.95
C GLY A 34 -6.00 -21.34 -9.45
N GLY A 35 -4.94 -20.66 -9.88
CA GLY A 35 -4.61 -20.47 -11.30
C GLY A 35 -5.46 -19.43 -12.04
N HIS A 36 -6.18 -18.55 -11.32
CA HIS A 36 -6.97 -17.49 -11.97
C HIS A 36 -6.11 -16.33 -12.48
N TYR A 37 -4.84 -16.27 -12.05
CA TYR A 37 -3.87 -15.24 -12.42
C TYR A 37 -2.48 -15.89 -12.48
N ASP A 38 -1.64 -15.46 -13.42
CA ASP A 38 -0.23 -15.88 -13.44
C ASP A 38 0.61 -15.19 -12.36
N ALA A 39 0.24 -13.95 -12.02
CA ALA A 39 0.86 -13.17 -10.97
C ALA A 39 -0.13 -12.15 -10.38
N ILE A 40 0.09 -11.75 -9.13
CA ILE A 40 -0.65 -10.65 -8.49
C ILE A 40 0.32 -9.68 -7.82
N VAL A 41 -0.06 -8.41 -7.77
CA VAL A 41 0.73 -7.36 -7.10
C VAL A 41 0.06 -6.97 -5.78
N LEU A 42 0.78 -7.19 -4.68
CA LEU A 42 0.35 -6.86 -3.31
C LEU A 42 1.34 -5.90 -2.65
N ALA A 43 0.93 -5.26 -1.55
CA ALA A 43 1.86 -4.47 -0.74
C ALA A 43 2.71 -5.42 0.12
N ALA A 44 4.03 -5.30 0.06
CA ALA A 44 4.95 -6.17 0.81
C ALA A 44 4.71 -6.12 2.33
N ALA A 45 4.57 -4.91 2.89
CA ALA A 45 4.30 -4.71 4.31
C ALA A 45 3.04 -5.45 4.81
N GLY A 46 2.00 -5.56 3.96
CA GLY A 46 0.79 -6.31 4.29
C GLY A 46 1.05 -7.82 4.38
N LEU A 47 1.90 -8.36 3.51
CA LEU A 47 2.29 -9.78 3.56
C LEU A 47 3.20 -10.06 4.76
N GLU A 48 4.17 -9.19 5.03
CA GLU A 48 5.09 -9.33 6.17
C GLU A 48 4.35 -9.33 7.51
N ARG A 49 3.43 -8.38 7.71
CA ARG A 49 2.60 -8.30 8.93
C ARG A 49 1.72 -9.52 9.16
N LEU A 50 1.37 -10.23 8.09
CA LEU A 50 0.58 -11.47 8.14
C LEU A 50 1.46 -12.73 8.25
N GLY A 51 2.79 -12.60 8.33
CA GLY A 51 3.71 -13.74 8.33
C GLY A 51 3.81 -14.45 6.98
N LEU A 52 3.38 -13.80 5.89
CA LEU A 52 3.35 -14.36 4.53
C LEU A 52 4.51 -13.88 3.65
N ALA A 53 5.64 -13.47 4.26
CA ALA A 53 6.79 -12.93 3.54
C ALA A 53 7.34 -13.89 2.48
N ALA A 54 7.25 -15.20 2.69
CA ALA A 54 7.68 -16.23 1.72
C ALA A 54 6.88 -16.21 0.39
N ARG A 55 5.72 -15.54 0.35
CA ARG A 55 4.94 -15.33 -0.87
C ARG A 55 5.50 -14.20 -1.76
N ILE A 56 6.39 -13.36 -1.23
CA ILE A 56 7.00 -12.26 -1.99
C ILE A 56 8.07 -12.85 -2.92
N ARG A 57 7.82 -12.81 -4.23
CA ARG A 57 8.77 -13.27 -5.25
C ARG A 57 9.75 -12.18 -5.69
N SER A 58 9.28 -10.94 -5.75
CA SER A 58 10.09 -9.77 -6.06
C SER A 58 9.49 -8.54 -5.39
N ARG A 59 10.35 -7.58 -5.04
CA ARG A 59 9.94 -6.28 -4.51
C ARG A 59 10.05 -5.25 -5.63
N LEU A 60 8.95 -4.54 -5.86
CA LEU A 60 8.92 -3.39 -6.77
C LEU A 60 9.15 -2.14 -5.94
N ALA A 61 10.16 -1.34 -6.31
CA ALA A 61 10.60 -0.18 -5.54
C ALA A 61 10.85 1.04 -6.44
N ALA A 62 10.90 2.23 -5.83
CA ALA A 62 11.26 3.45 -6.52
C ALA A 62 12.72 3.41 -7.01
N PRO A 63 13.08 4.11 -8.10
CA PRO A 63 12.22 5.01 -8.88
C PRO A 63 11.29 4.32 -9.88
N ASP A 64 11.55 3.06 -10.22
CA ASP A 64 10.83 2.34 -11.29
C ASP A 64 9.38 1.98 -10.92
N TRP A 65 9.09 1.91 -9.62
CA TRP A 65 7.75 1.64 -9.10
C TRP A 65 7.42 2.50 -7.89
N LEU A 66 6.63 3.54 -8.11
CA LEU A 66 6.18 4.45 -7.07
C LEU A 66 5.06 3.81 -6.22
N PRO A 67 5.16 3.83 -4.87
CA PRO A 67 4.14 3.32 -3.97
C PRO A 67 2.88 4.21 -3.94
N ALA A 68 1.85 3.80 -3.20
CA ALA A 68 0.75 4.71 -2.87
C ALA A 68 1.23 5.66 -1.75
N PRO A 69 0.74 6.90 -1.69
CA PRO A 69 0.95 7.78 -0.55
C PRO A 69 0.62 7.06 0.77
N GLY A 70 1.53 7.12 1.74
CA GLY A 70 1.41 6.47 3.04
C GLY A 70 1.45 4.95 3.01
N GLN A 71 1.87 4.30 1.91
CA GLN A 71 1.90 2.84 1.85
C GLN A 71 2.80 2.28 2.96
N ALA A 72 2.28 1.30 3.70
CA ALA A 72 2.86 0.68 4.88
C ALA A 72 2.78 1.49 6.18
N ALA A 73 2.60 2.81 6.17
CA ALA A 73 2.39 3.55 7.41
C ALA A 73 1.08 3.12 8.10
N ILE A 74 1.08 3.08 9.44
CA ILE A 74 -0.13 2.90 10.25
C ILE A 74 -0.44 4.23 10.89
N ALA A 75 -1.65 4.74 10.64
CA ALA A 75 -2.16 5.94 11.27
C ALA A 75 -3.28 5.57 12.25
N VAL A 76 -3.33 6.28 13.38
CA VAL A 76 -4.44 6.18 14.34
C VAL A 76 -5.20 7.49 14.30
N GLU A 77 -6.49 7.43 14.00
CA GLU A 77 -7.37 8.60 14.06
C GLU A 77 -7.97 8.72 15.46
N ALA A 78 -7.94 9.94 16.00
CA ALA A 78 -8.52 10.28 17.29
C ALA A 78 -9.35 11.56 17.18
N ARG A 79 -10.26 11.76 18.14
CA ARG A 79 -11.09 12.96 18.20
C ARG A 79 -10.23 14.20 18.41
N ALA A 80 -10.43 15.23 17.59
CA ALA A 80 -9.76 16.51 17.76
C ALA A 80 -10.03 17.09 19.16
N GLY A 81 -8.97 17.58 19.82
CA GLY A 81 -9.05 18.15 21.17
C GLY A 81 -9.04 17.16 22.33
N ASP A 82 -9.07 15.84 22.08
CA ASP A 82 -8.94 14.83 23.15
C ASP A 82 -7.47 14.70 23.59
N THR A 83 -7.08 15.53 24.55
CA THR A 83 -5.70 15.58 25.07
C THR A 83 -5.29 14.28 25.77
N ARG A 84 -6.24 13.59 26.41
CA ARG A 84 -5.99 12.31 27.06
C ARG A 84 -5.60 11.24 26.04
N ILE A 85 -6.38 11.11 24.96
CA ILE A 85 -6.05 10.16 23.88
C ILE A 85 -4.76 10.57 23.17
N SER A 86 -4.57 11.87 22.91
CA SER A 86 -3.34 12.37 22.28
C SER A 86 -2.08 12.00 23.08
N ALA A 87 -2.12 12.13 24.41
CA ALA A 87 -1.01 11.74 25.27
C ALA A 87 -0.72 10.24 25.24
N LEU A 88 -1.75 9.39 25.11
CA LEU A 88 -1.58 7.94 24.99
C LEU A 88 -1.02 7.50 23.63
N LEU A 89 -1.29 8.27 22.56
CA LEU A 89 -0.79 7.98 21.22
C LEU A 89 0.62 8.54 20.97
N ALA A 90 1.04 9.57 21.72
CA ALA A 90 2.34 10.22 21.54
C ALA A 90 3.54 9.24 21.49
N PRO A 91 3.63 8.19 22.33
CA PRO A 91 4.74 7.23 22.28
C PRO A 91 4.77 6.35 21.01
N LEU A 92 3.66 6.25 20.28
CA LEU A 92 3.56 5.45 19.04
C LEU A 92 3.99 6.26 17.81
N HIS A 93 4.20 7.56 17.95
CA HIS A 93 4.50 8.46 16.84
C HIS A 93 5.96 8.31 16.42
N ASP A 94 6.16 8.05 15.13
CA ASP A 94 7.47 8.09 14.49
C ASP A 94 7.63 9.37 13.67
N ALA A 95 8.55 10.25 14.09
CA ALA A 95 8.71 11.58 13.52
C ALA A 95 9.17 11.55 12.06
N GLU A 96 10.01 10.57 11.69
CA GLU A 96 10.51 10.43 10.31
C GLU A 96 9.37 10.00 9.38
N THR A 97 8.61 8.97 9.76
CA THR A 97 7.43 8.53 9.01
C THR A 97 6.39 9.64 8.90
N ASP A 98 6.15 10.45 9.94
CA ASP A 98 5.21 11.57 9.87
C ASP A 98 5.58 12.58 8.79
N VAL A 99 6.84 13.01 8.76
CA VAL A 99 7.31 13.99 7.78
C VAL A 99 7.10 13.47 6.36
N VAL A 100 7.49 12.23 6.09
CA VAL A 100 7.36 11.60 4.78
C VAL A 100 5.88 11.48 4.39
N VAL A 101 5.07 10.88 5.25
CA VAL A 101 3.64 10.64 4.97
C VAL A 101 2.88 11.95 4.80
N ARG A 102 3.20 12.99 5.57
CA ARG A 102 2.58 14.32 5.40
C ARG A 102 2.93 14.94 4.06
N ALA A 103 4.18 14.84 3.62
CA ALA A 103 4.58 15.34 2.30
C ALA A 103 3.83 14.60 1.18
N GLU A 104 3.78 13.27 1.23
CA GLU A 104 3.06 12.45 0.26
C GLU A 104 1.55 12.76 0.23
N ARG A 105 0.93 12.93 1.41
CA ARG A 105 -0.49 13.27 1.53
C ARG A 105 -0.79 14.67 1.02
N ALA A 106 0.06 15.65 1.32
CA ALA A 106 -0.09 17.02 0.83
C ALA A 106 -0.02 17.06 -0.70
N PHE A 107 0.94 16.35 -1.29
CA PHE A 107 1.04 16.19 -2.74
C PHE A 107 -0.21 15.53 -3.34
N ASN A 108 -0.66 14.40 -2.77
CA ASN A 108 -1.85 13.69 -3.26
C ASN A 108 -3.11 14.56 -3.17
N ALA A 109 -3.29 15.29 -2.06
CA ALA A 109 -4.42 16.18 -1.87
C ALA A 109 -4.43 17.35 -2.87
N ALA A 110 -3.26 17.93 -3.16
CA ALA A 110 -3.13 19.01 -4.16
C ALA A 110 -3.53 18.56 -5.57
N LEU A 111 -3.39 17.27 -5.88
CA LEU A 111 -3.78 16.67 -7.16
C LEU A 111 -5.22 16.12 -7.17
N GLY A 112 -5.99 16.29 -6.10
CA GLY A 112 -7.34 15.74 -5.97
C GLY A 112 -7.38 14.21 -5.83
N GLY A 113 -6.27 13.61 -5.41
CA GLY A 113 -6.18 12.18 -5.13
C GLY A 113 -6.93 11.77 -3.87
N SER A 114 -7.28 10.49 -3.82
CA SER A 114 -7.95 9.81 -2.67
C SER A 114 -7.06 8.74 -2.06
#